data_AF-A0A5E7HXV3-F1
#
_entry.id   AF-A0A5E7HXV3-F1
#
_cell.length_a   1.000
_cell.length_b   1.000
_cell.length_c   1.000
_cell.angle_alpha   90.00
_cell.angle_beta   90.00
_cell.angle_gamma   90.00
#
_symmetry.space_group_name_H-M   'P 1'
#
loop_
_entity.id
_entity.type
_entity.pdbx_description
1 polymer ?
#
loop_
_entity_poly.entity_id
_entity_poly.type
_entity_poly.pdbx_seq_one_letter_code
_entity_poly.pdbx_strand_id
1 'polypeptide(L)'
;MPYVINATGWNSVSDDFQESELSEGETLVSEIPQWFYERLAAAEEQALLMVAENAWREQEIGSIANQLMALEESEATGEAAGALPGTRSQWLSYRTKVRAWKEGAEGFPDSAQRPARPE
;
A
#
# COMPACT_ATOMS: atom_id res chain seq x y z
N MET A 1 22.49 20.92 21.95
CA MET A 1 21.85 20.94 20.63
C MET A 1 20.43 20.40 20.74
N PRO A 2 19.46 21.28 21.04
CA PRO A 2 18.04 20.97 21.01
C PRO A 2 17.53 20.73 19.58
N TYR A 3 16.33 20.17 19.49
CA TYR A 3 15.65 19.85 18.23
C TYR A 3 14.23 20.40 18.25
N VAL A 4 13.77 20.84 17.09
CA VAL A 4 12.35 21.07 16.83
C VAL A 4 11.82 19.87 16.07
N ILE A 5 10.79 19.22 16.59
CA ILE A 5 10.10 18.09 15.94
C ILE A 5 8.71 18.51 15.47
N ASN A 6 8.24 17.94 14.36
CA ASN A 6 6.89 18.16 13.84
C ASN A 6 6.31 16.89 13.20
N ALA A 7 5.18 17.02 12.48
CA ALA A 7 4.54 15.89 11.79
C ALA A 7 5.41 15.27 10.69
N THR A 8 6.30 16.05 10.08
CA THR A 8 7.06 15.70 8.88
C THR A 8 8.54 15.39 9.13
N GLY A 9 9.09 15.74 10.29
CA GLY A 9 10.51 15.53 10.57
C GLY A 9 11.00 16.28 11.79
N TRP A 10 12.32 16.48 11.84
CA TRP A 10 13.00 17.21 12.90
C TRP A 10 14.11 18.09 12.33
N ASN A 11 14.38 19.19 13.02
CA ASN A 11 15.48 20.11 12.71
C ASN A 11 16.31 20.34 13.97
N SER A 12 17.63 20.31 13.87
CA SER A 12 18.50 20.79 14.95
C SER A 12 18.40 22.30 15.02
N VAL A 13 18.25 22.85 16.22
CA VAL A 13 18.24 24.30 16.44
C VAL A 13 19.35 24.69 17.40
N SER A 14 19.66 25.98 17.43
CA SER A 14 20.66 26.53 18.33
C SER A 14 20.21 26.45 19.79
N ASP A 15 21.16 26.45 20.72
CA ASP A 15 20.85 26.33 22.16
C ASP A 15 20.10 27.57 22.72
N ASP A 16 20.05 28.68 21.98
CA ASP A 16 19.29 29.90 22.30
C ASP A 16 17.86 29.93 21.72
N PHE A 17 17.48 28.94 20.90
CA PHE A 17 16.14 28.85 20.30
C PHE A 17 15.05 28.76 21.36
N GLN A 18 14.02 29.59 21.26
CA GLN A 18 12.94 29.71 22.25
C GLN A 18 11.63 29.06 21.78
N GLU A 19 10.80 28.61 22.73
CA GLU A 19 9.46 28.09 22.43
C GLU A 19 8.56 29.11 21.70
N SER A 20 8.79 30.41 21.89
CA SER A 20 8.05 31.46 21.18
C SER A 20 8.32 31.50 19.66
N GLU A 21 9.37 30.81 19.21
CA GLU A 21 9.75 30.71 17.80
C GLU A 21 9.14 29.46 17.12
N LEU A 22 8.44 28.61 17.87
CA LEU A 22 7.77 27.43 17.33
C LEU A 22 6.57 27.81 16.48
N SER A 23 6.45 27.16 15.32
CA SER A 23 5.25 27.19 14.50
C SER A 23 4.18 26.25 15.07
N GLU A 24 2.94 26.39 14.58
CA GLU A 24 1.85 25.51 14.97
C GLU A 24 2.18 24.03 14.68
N GLY A 25 2.05 23.17 15.70
CA GLY A 25 2.35 21.75 15.60
C GLY A 25 3.82 21.38 15.74
N GLU A 26 4.69 22.34 16.05
CA GLU A 26 6.10 22.10 16.38
C GLU A 26 6.29 21.88 17.89
N THR A 27 7.32 21.13 18.26
CA THR A 27 7.68 20.90 19.66
C THR A 27 9.18 20.99 19.80
N LEU A 28 9.65 21.84 20.71
CA LEU A 28 11.06 21.93 21.08
C LEU A 28 11.37 20.80 22.07
N VAL A 29 12.40 20.01 21.78
CA VAL A 29 12.85 18.90 22.61
C VAL A 29 14.37 18.96 22.77
N SER A 30 14.88 18.61 23.94
CA SER A 30 16.34 18.54 24.17
C SER A 30 16.97 17.34 23.47
N GLU A 31 16.20 16.27 23.30
CA GLU A 31 16.59 15.02 22.64
C GLU A 31 15.40 14.48 21.86
N ILE A 32 15.65 13.81 20.73
CA ILE A 32 14.59 13.20 19.94
C ILE A 32 13.99 12.03 20.74
N PRO A 33 12.69 12.07 21.07
CA PRO A 33 12.09 11.01 21.87
C PRO A 33 12.04 9.66 21.14
N GLN A 34 12.13 8.56 21.88
CA GLN A 34 12.05 7.21 21.33
C GLN A 34 10.77 6.95 20.51
N TRP A 35 9.62 7.41 21.00
CA TRP A 35 8.34 7.26 20.29
C TRP A 35 8.35 7.91 18.89
N PHE A 36 9.18 8.93 18.68
CA PHE A 36 9.30 9.61 17.39
C PHE A 36 10.04 8.74 16.38
N TYR A 37 11.11 8.06 16.79
CA TYR A 37 11.80 7.06 15.96
C TYR A 37 10.88 5.89 15.61
N GLU A 38 10.12 5.39 16.59
CA GLU A 38 9.16 4.31 16.38
C GLU A 38 8.09 4.70 15.36
N ARG A 39 7.58 5.93 15.44
CA ARG A 39 6.62 6.47 14.48
C ARG A 39 7.18 6.55 13.06
N LEU A 40 8.43 7.00 12.92
CA LEU A 40 9.09 7.07 11.61
C LEU A 40 9.31 5.67 11.02
N ALA A 41 9.82 4.74 11.83
CA ALA A 41 10.01 3.36 11.41
C ALA A 41 8.68 2.72 10.97
N ALA A 42 7.60 2.94 11.73
CA ALA A 42 6.27 2.46 11.36
C ALA A 42 5.76 3.09 10.05
N ALA A 43 6.02 4.38 9.80
CA ALA A 43 5.63 5.04 8.56
C ALA A 43 6.42 4.51 7.35
N GLU A 44 7.72 4.25 7.52
CA GLU A 44 8.56 3.63 6.49
C GLU A 44 8.10 2.22 6.17
N GLU A 45 7.82 1.41 7.19
CA GLU A 45 7.29 0.05 7.03
C GLU A 45 5.96 0.07 6.26
N GLN A 46 5.03 0.96 6.65
CA GLN A 46 3.77 1.14 5.94
C GLN A 46 3.99 1.53 4.46
N ALA A 47 4.90 2.46 4.17
CA ALA A 47 5.21 2.85 2.80
C ALA A 47 5.75 1.68 1.97
N LEU A 48 6.61 0.83 2.55
CA LEU A 48 7.12 -0.36 1.87
C LEU A 48 6.01 -1.38 1.58
N LEU A 49 5.09 -1.60 2.52
CA LEU A 49 3.92 -2.46 2.30
C LEU A 49 3.04 -1.92 1.18
N MET A 50 2.76 -0.60 1.15
CA MET A 50 1.99 0.02 0.07
C MET A 50 2.64 -0.17 -1.30
N VAL A 51 3.97 -0.05 -1.40
CA VAL A 51 4.71 -0.30 -2.64
C VAL A 51 4.56 -1.77 -3.08
N ALA A 52 4.73 -2.71 -2.16
CA ALA A 52 4.59 -4.14 -2.44
C ALA A 52 3.17 -4.50 -2.92
N GLU A 53 2.13 -3.96 -2.28
CA GLU A 53 0.74 -4.20 -2.67
C GLU A 53 0.39 -3.58 -4.03
N ASN A 54 0.91 -2.38 -4.34
CA ASN A 54 0.73 -1.78 -5.66
C ASN A 54 1.38 -2.64 -6.75
N ALA A 55 2.60 -3.14 -6.52
CA ALA A 55 3.29 -4.04 -7.43
C ALA A 55 2.54 -5.37 -7.61
N TRP A 56 2.02 -5.95 -6.52
CA TRP A 56 1.16 -7.13 -6.58
C TRP A 56 -0.10 -6.87 -7.42
N ARG A 57 -0.80 -5.75 -7.18
CA ARG A 57 -2.00 -5.38 -7.93
C ARG A 57 -1.73 -5.32 -9.43
N GLU A 58 -0.63 -4.70 -9.85
CA GLU A 58 -0.28 -4.58 -11.27
C GLU A 58 -0.01 -5.94 -11.91
N GLN A 59 0.75 -6.81 -11.23
CA GLN A 59 0.99 -8.19 -11.68
C GLN A 59 -0.30 -9.00 -11.75
N GLU A 60 -1.18 -8.85 -10.77
CA GLU A 60 -2.45 -9.56 -10.71
C GLU A 60 -3.40 -9.12 -11.83
N ILE A 61 -3.44 -7.82 -12.16
CA ILE A 61 -4.21 -7.32 -13.32
C ILE A 61 -3.72 -7.93 -14.63
N GLY A 62 -2.40 -8.07 -14.81
CA GLY A 62 -1.81 -8.76 -15.97
C GLY A 62 -2.21 -10.23 -16.02
N SER A 63 -2.15 -10.92 -14.88
CA SER A 63 -2.56 -12.33 -14.76
C SER A 63 -4.04 -12.53 -15.10
N ILE A 64 -4.92 -11.65 -14.63
CA ILE A 64 -6.35 -11.69 -14.95
C ILE A 64 -6.60 -11.48 -16.45
N ALA A 65 -5.85 -10.59 -17.10
CA ALA A 65 -5.99 -10.38 -18.55
C ALA A 65 -5.66 -11.65 -19.34
N ASN A 66 -4.56 -12.33 -18.98
CA ASN A 66 -4.18 -13.61 -19.59
C ASN A 66 -5.23 -14.69 -19.34
N GLN A 67 -5.78 -14.75 -18.12
CA GLN A 67 -6.84 -15.69 -17.77
C GLN A 67 -8.12 -15.48 -18.58
N LEU A 68 -8.52 -14.23 -18.80
CA LEU A 68 -9.68 -13.93 -19.64
C LEU A 68 -9.46 -14.32 -21.11
N MET A 69 -8.23 -14.19 -21.63
CA MET A 69 -7.88 -14.67 -22.97
C MET A 69 -7.92 -16.20 -23.04
N ALA A 70 -7.37 -16.90 -22.05
CA ALA A 70 -7.38 -18.37 -22.00
C ALA A 70 -8.80 -18.94 -21.93
N LEU A 71 -9.70 -18.29 -21.17
CA LEU A 71 -11.11 -18.66 -21.15
C LEU A 71 -11.77 -18.47 -22.53
N GLU A 72 -11.50 -17.35 -23.21
CA GLU A 72 -12.04 -17.07 -24.53
C GLU A 72 -11.53 -18.06 -25.60
N GLU A 73 -10.25 -18.42 -25.56
CA GLU A 73 -9.67 -19.43 -26.44
C GLU A 73 -10.27 -20.82 -26.17
N SER A 74 -10.46 -21.17 -24.90
CA SER A 74 -11.09 -22.44 -24.54
C SER A 74 -12.55 -22.52 -25.01
N GLU A 75 -13.29 -21.41 -24.90
CA GLU A 75 -14.66 -21.30 -25.41
C GLU A 75 -14.71 -21.42 -26.94
N ALA A 76 -13.75 -20.84 -27.65
CA ALA A 76 -13.70 -20.84 -29.12
C ALA A 76 -13.25 -22.18 -29.71
N THR A 77 -12.28 -22.84 -29.08
CA THR A 77 -11.67 -24.09 -29.58
C THR A 77 -12.32 -25.34 -29.01
N GLY A 78 -12.98 -25.23 -27.85
CA GLY A 78 -13.45 -26.37 -27.06
C GLY A 78 -12.32 -27.14 -26.38
N GLU A 79 -11.08 -26.68 -26.48
CA GLU A 79 -9.91 -27.28 -25.85
C GLU A 79 -9.53 -26.53 -24.57
N ALA A 80 -8.88 -27.22 -23.62
CA ALA A 80 -8.43 -26.56 -22.40
C ALA A 80 -7.18 -25.70 -22.69
N ALA A 81 -7.35 -24.39 -22.82
CA ALA A 81 -6.25 -23.45 -23.06
C ALA A 81 -5.52 -23.03 -21.76
N GLY A 82 -5.47 -23.93 -20.76
CA GLY A 82 -4.78 -23.68 -19.48
C GLY A 82 -5.44 -22.64 -18.58
N ALA A 83 -6.72 -22.33 -18.79
CA ALA A 83 -7.48 -21.43 -17.91
C ALA A 83 -7.59 -22.01 -16.49
N LEU A 84 -7.33 -21.17 -15.49
CA LEU A 84 -7.62 -21.47 -14.09
C LEU A 84 -9.14 -21.61 -13.85
N PRO A 85 -9.56 -22.22 -12.72
CA PRO A 85 -10.97 -22.31 -12.36
C PRO A 85 -11.70 -20.96 -12.31
N GLY A 86 -13.03 -21.03 -12.40
CA GLY A 86 -13.92 -19.87 -12.44
C GLY A 86 -14.32 -19.41 -13.85
N THR A 87 -15.45 -18.72 -13.90
CA THR A 87 -16.08 -18.19 -15.12
C THR A 87 -15.56 -16.81 -15.49
N ARG A 88 -15.74 -16.41 -16.76
CA ARG A 88 -15.44 -15.05 -17.24
C ARG A 88 -16.04 -13.96 -16.34
N SER A 89 -17.28 -14.15 -15.88
CA SER A 89 -17.96 -13.18 -15.00
C SER A 89 -17.30 -13.08 -13.62
N GLN A 90 -16.92 -14.20 -13.00
CA GLN A 90 -16.21 -14.21 -11.72
C GLN A 90 -14.84 -13.52 -11.83
N TRP A 91 -14.11 -13.76 -12.93
CA TRP A 91 -12.82 -13.10 -13.19
C TRP A 91 -12.95 -11.58 -13.43
N LEU A 92 -14.03 -11.13 -14.10
CA LEU A 92 -14.31 -9.69 -14.26
C LEU A 92 -14.69 -9.01 -12.94
N SER A 93 -15.48 -9.69 -12.09
CA SER A 93 -15.78 -9.23 -10.73
C SER A 93 -14.50 -9.13 -9.90
N TYR A 94 -13.66 -10.16 -9.94
CA TYR A 94 -12.36 -10.19 -9.28
C TYR A 94 -11.46 -9.04 -9.71
N ARG A 95 -11.35 -8.78 -11.03
CA ARG A 95 -10.61 -7.64 -11.58
C ARG A 95 -11.04 -6.30 -10.97
N THR A 96 -12.34 -6.13 -10.75
CA THR A 96 -12.90 -4.91 -10.16
C THR A 96 -12.44 -4.75 -8.71
N LYS A 97 -12.47 -5.84 -7.93
CA LYS A 97 -11.95 -5.86 -6.54
C LYS A 97 -10.45 -5.56 -6.50
N VAL A 98 -9.66 -6.20 -7.36
CA VAL A 98 -8.20 -5.96 -7.45
C VAL A 98 -7.89 -4.51 -7.84
N ARG A 99 -8.63 -3.91 -8.78
CA ARG A 99 -8.48 -2.48 -9.12
C ARG A 99 -8.80 -1.54 -7.96
N ALA A 100 -9.74 -1.93 -7.11
CA ALA A 100 -10.12 -1.19 -5.91
C ALA A 100 -9.14 -1.38 -4.75
N TRP A 101 -8.23 -2.36 -4.80
CA TRP A 101 -7.20 -2.61 -3.79
C TRP A 101 -6.08 -1.57 -3.84
N LYS A 102 -6.25 -0.46 -3.11
CA LYS A 102 -5.33 0.68 -3.07
C LYS A 102 -5.52 1.48 -1.79
N GLU A 103 -4.72 2.52 -1.60
CA GLU A 103 -4.85 3.44 -0.46
C GLU A 103 -6.30 3.95 -0.32
N GLY A 104 -6.81 3.88 0.91
CA GLY A 104 -8.21 4.18 1.25
C GLY A 104 -9.17 2.99 1.13
N ALA A 105 -8.73 1.84 0.60
CA ALA A 105 -9.51 0.60 0.68
C ALA A 105 -9.40 -0.02 2.07
N GLU A 106 -10.49 -0.62 2.54
CA GLU A 106 -10.53 -1.33 3.82
C GLU A 106 -9.51 -2.47 3.82
N GLY A 107 -8.67 -2.52 4.86
CA GLY A 107 -7.64 -3.54 5.02
C GLY A 107 -6.36 -3.29 4.22
N PHE A 108 -6.30 -2.32 3.32
CA PHE A 108 -5.05 -2.00 2.60
C PHE A 108 -4.02 -1.38 3.57
N PRO A 109 -2.72 -1.75 3.54
CA PRO A 109 -2.03 -2.66 2.61
C PRO A 109 -1.82 -4.10 3.14
N ASP A 110 -2.68 -4.62 4.02
CA ASP A 110 -2.53 -5.97 4.57
C ASP A 110 -2.75 -7.06 3.51
N SER A 111 -1.69 -7.80 3.20
CA SER A 111 -1.72 -8.90 2.23
C SER A 111 -2.76 -10.00 2.57
N ALA A 112 -3.10 -10.20 3.85
CA ALA A 112 -4.10 -11.17 4.27
C ALA A 112 -5.54 -10.76 3.90
N GLN A 113 -5.74 -9.46 3.61
CA GLN A 113 -7.03 -8.88 3.24
C GLN A 113 -7.19 -8.72 1.71
N ARG A 114 -6.23 -9.24 0.93
CA ARG A 114 -6.29 -9.18 -0.52
C ARG A 114 -7.57 -9.85 -1.06
N PRO A 115 -8.14 -9.33 -2.15
CA PRO A 115 -9.19 -10.03 -2.87
C PRO A 115 -8.76 -11.47 -3.25
N ALA A 116 -9.63 -12.44 -2.97
CA ALA A 116 -9.42 -13.83 -3.35
C ALA A 116 -9.78 -14.10 -4.82
N ARG A 117 -8.97 -14.92 -5.49
CA ARG A 117 -9.24 -15.42 -6.84
C ARG A 117 -10.50 -16.30 -6.87
N PRO A 118 -11.19 -16.41 -8.01
CA PRO A 118 -12.25 -17.40 -8.18
C PRO A 118 -11.76 -18.85 -8.02
N GLU A 119 -12.62 -19.70 -7.47
CA GLU A 119 -12.50 -21.17 -7.44
C GLU A 119 -13.50 -21.83 -8.40
#